data_AF-A0A380AM41-F1
#
_entry.id   AF-A0A380AM41-F1
#
_cell.length_a   1.000
_cell.length_b   1.000
_cell.length_c   1.000
_cell.angle_alpha   90.00
_cell.angle_beta   90.00
_cell.angle_gamma   90.00
#
_symmetry.space_group_name_H-M   'P 1'
#
loop_
_entity.id
_entity.type
_entity.pdbx_description
1 polymer ?
#
loop_
_entity_poly.entity_id
_entity_poly.type
_entity_poly.pdbx_seq_one_letter_code
_entity_poly.pdbx_strand_id
1 'polypeptide(L)'
;MIVDLNADLGEGCANDQALLQLVSSANIACGFHAGDAQTMRQSVRWALQYGVAIGAHPSFPDRENFGRTRMQLPPETVYAQVVYQLGALAAIARAEGGGDGARQAARHAV
;
A
#
# COMPACT_ATOMS: atom_id res chain seq x y z
N MET A 1 0.66 -26.63 6.66
CA MET A 1 0.29 -25.30 7.19
C MET A 1 0.73 -24.27 6.16
N ILE A 2 -0.14 -23.33 5.78
CA ILE A 2 0.19 -22.22 4.85
C ILE A 2 0.09 -20.93 5.67
N VAL A 3 1.11 -20.07 5.58
CA VAL A 3 1.16 -18.77 6.27
C VAL A 3 1.39 -17.67 5.24
N ASP A 4 0.75 -16.50 5.45
CA ASP A 4 1.00 -15.29 4.68
C ASP A 4 2.10 -14.47 5.38
N LEU A 5 3.12 -14.09 4.62
CA LEU A 5 4.15 -13.15 5.05
C LEU A 5 3.92 -11.84 4.30
N ASN A 6 3.77 -10.74 5.02
CA ASN A 6 3.56 -9.42 4.45
C ASN A 6 4.69 -8.45 4.84
N ALA A 7 4.89 -7.42 4.02
CA ALA A 7 5.76 -6.30 4.33
C ALA A 7 5.15 -4.99 3.80
N ASP A 8 5.45 -3.89 4.52
CA ASP A 8 5.13 -2.54 4.09
C ASP A 8 6.17 -2.09 3.04
N LEU A 9 5.70 -1.55 1.92
CA LEU A 9 6.49 -1.26 0.72
C LEU A 9 6.00 0.00 0.02
N GLY A 10 6.78 0.49 -0.95
CA GLY A 10 6.45 1.75 -1.63
C GLY A 10 6.68 2.96 -0.72
N GLU A 11 7.50 2.80 0.30
CA GLU A 11 7.86 3.85 1.26
C GLU A 11 9.14 4.60 0.86
N GLY A 12 9.79 4.18 -0.23
CA GLY A 12 11.03 4.77 -0.74
C GLY A 12 12.30 4.12 -0.20
N CYS A 13 12.19 2.92 0.37
CA CYS A 13 13.32 2.17 0.88
C CYS A 13 14.08 1.45 -0.26
N ALA A 14 15.41 1.37 -0.13
CA ALA A 14 16.28 0.78 -1.17
C ALA A 14 15.98 -0.70 -1.47
N ASN A 15 15.34 -1.41 -0.54
CA ASN A 15 15.13 -2.86 -0.61
C ASN A 15 13.70 -3.27 -0.96
N ASP A 16 12.81 -2.34 -1.32
CA ASP A 16 11.39 -2.65 -1.57
C ASP A 16 11.21 -3.77 -2.60
N GLN A 17 11.95 -3.69 -3.72
CA GLN A 17 11.89 -4.71 -4.76
C GLN A 17 12.46 -6.07 -4.32
N ALA A 18 13.51 -6.06 -3.49
CA ALA A 18 14.13 -7.30 -3.00
C ALA A 18 13.20 -8.03 -2.01
N LEU A 19 12.50 -7.28 -1.15
CA LEU A 19 11.53 -7.85 -0.20
C LEU A 19 10.37 -8.55 -0.89
N LEU A 20 9.92 -8.07 -2.05
CA LEU A 20 8.85 -8.71 -2.83
C LEU A 20 9.17 -10.14 -3.27
N GLN A 21 10.44 -10.56 -3.25
CA GLN A 21 10.83 -11.94 -3.57
C GLN A 21 10.67 -12.88 -2.37
N LEU A 22 10.41 -12.35 -1.18
CA LEU A 22 10.37 -13.09 0.08
C LEU A 22 8.96 -13.14 0.70
N VAL A 23 8.07 -12.23 0.30
CA VAL A 23 6.73 -12.06 0.89
C VAL A 23 5.63 -12.59 -0.02
N SER A 24 4.48 -12.95 0.54
CA SER A 24 3.28 -13.34 -0.21
C SER A 24 2.29 -12.19 -0.40
N SER A 25 2.41 -11.13 0.39
CA SER A 25 1.62 -9.90 0.24
C SER A 25 2.43 -8.63 0.53
N ALA A 26 2.00 -7.52 -0.05
CA ALA A 26 2.66 -6.22 0.01
C ALA A 26 1.65 -5.14 0.42
N ASN A 27 1.92 -4.41 1.51
CA ASN A 27 1.12 -3.26 1.91
C ASN A 27 1.77 -2.00 1.32
N ILE A 28 1.18 -1.43 0.27
CA ILE A 28 1.79 -0.34 -0.50
C ILE A 28 1.33 1.02 0.06
N ALA A 29 2.28 1.89 0.41
CA ALA A 29 2.01 3.23 0.91
C ALA A 29 1.21 4.08 -0.09
N CYS A 30 0.22 4.82 0.42
CA CYS A 30 -0.80 5.48 -0.40
C CYS A 30 -0.62 7.00 -0.53
N GLY A 31 0.57 7.53 -0.26
CA GLY A 31 0.92 8.93 -0.50
C GLY A 31 0.71 9.88 0.67
N PHE A 32 0.20 9.43 1.81
CA PHE A 32 0.08 10.28 3.01
C PHE A 32 1.35 10.24 3.86
N HIS A 33 1.69 9.12 4.50
CA HIS A 33 2.93 9.02 5.26
C HIS A 33 4.17 8.88 4.37
N ALA A 34 4.03 8.12 3.29
CA ALA A 34 5.11 7.81 2.38
C ALA A 34 4.58 7.49 0.97
N GLY A 35 5.51 7.33 0.03
CA GLY A 35 5.21 7.04 -1.37
C GLY A 35 4.56 8.21 -2.11
N ASP A 36 4.31 8.01 -3.39
CA ASP A 36 3.55 8.90 -4.26
C ASP A 36 2.95 8.06 -5.42
N ALA A 37 2.32 8.70 -6.40
CA ALA A 37 1.72 7.99 -7.54
C ALA A 37 2.73 7.17 -8.36
N GLN A 38 3.97 7.66 -8.53
CA GLN A 38 5.00 6.95 -9.27
C GLN A 38 5.53 5.77 -8.46
N THR A 39 5.79 5.97 -7.17
CA THR A 39 6.21 4.88 -6.28
C THR A 39 5.14 3.81 -6.15
N MET A 40 3.87 4.18 -5.96
CA MET A 40 2.75 3.23 -5.95
C MET A 40 2.72 2.38 -7.22
N ARG A 41 2.79 3.03 -8.39
CA ARG A 41 2.79 2.35 -9.69
C ARG A 41 3.96 1.40 -9.84
N GLN A 42 5.15 1.81 -9.42
CA GLN A 42 6.34 0.98 -9.49
C GLN A 42 6.25 -0.24 -8.56
N SER A 43 5.79 -0.05 -7.32
CA SER A 43 5.58 -1.13 -6.36
C SER A 43 4.52 -2.13 -6.85
N VAL A 44 3.42 -1.64 -7.43
CA VAL A 44 2.39 -2.47 -8.06
C VAL A 44 2.99 -3.34 -9.18
N ARG A 45 3.80 -2.75 -10.08
CA ARG A 45 4.45 -3.48 -11.17
C ARG A 45 5.32 -4.61 -10.66
N TRP A 46 6.15 -4.34 -9.65
CA TRP A 46 6.98 -5.36 -9.05
C TRP A 46 6.15 -6.44 -8.37
N ALA A 47 5.12 -6.08 -7.61
CA ALA A 47 4.25 -7.05 -6.96
C ALA A 47 3.57 -7.98 -7.98
N LEU A 48 3.04 -7.43 -9.09
CA LEU A 48 2.48 -8.23 -10.18
C LEU A 48 3.53 -9.14 -10.83
N GLN A 49 4.74 -8.63 -11.07
CA GLN A 49 5.84 -9.40 -11.64
C GLN A 49 6.21 -10.62 -10.78
N TYR A 50 6.19 -10.47 -9.45
CA TYR A 50 6.55 -11.54 -8.51
C TYR A 50 5.35 -12.37 -8.02
N GLY A 51 4.13 -12.08 -8.49
CA GLY A 51 2.91 -12.77 -8.06
C GLY A 51 2.53 -12.51 -6.60
N VAL A 52 2.94 -11.37 -6.05
CA VAL A 52 2.66 -10.93 -4.68
C VAL A 52 1.29 -10.25 -4.62
N ALA A 53 0.51 -10.55 -3.57
CA ALA A 53 -0.79 -9.91 -3.37
C ALA A 53 -0.62 -8.43 -2.99
N ILE A 54 -1.44 -7.55 -3.55
CA ILE A 54 -1.34 -6.09 -3.37
C ILE A 54 -2.37 -5.62 -2.34
N GLY A 55 -1.91 -4.94 -1.30
CA GLY A 55 -2.73 -4.29 -0.28
C GLY A 55 -2.44 -2.79 -0.18
N ALA A 56 -3.44 -2.03 0.27
CA ALA A 56 -3.26 -0.60 0.58
C ALA A 56 -2.71 -0.44 2.00
N HIS A 57 -1.71 0.42 2.16
CA HIS A 57 -1.20 0.87 3.46
C HIS A 57 -1.58 2.36 3.67
N PRO A 58 -2.83 2.65 4.07
CA PRO A 58 -3.27 4.00 4.37
C PRO A 58 -2.70 4.48 5.70
N SER A 59 -2.49 5.79 5.81
CA SER A 59 -1.98 6.42 7.02
C SER A 59 -2.69 7.74 7.32
N PHE A 60 -2.32 8.36 8.45
CA PHE A 60 -2.57 9.78 8.66
C PHE A 60 -1.78 10.66 7.67
N PRO A 61 -2.29 11.88 7.34
CA PRO A 61 -1.61 12.84 6.47
C PRO A 61 -0.45 13.52 7.20
N ASP A 62 0.58 12.75 7.53
CA ASP A 62 1.68 13.15 8.40
C ASP A 62 3.01 12.65 7.85
N ARG A 63 3.38 13.16 6.67
CA ARG A 63 4.58 12.74 5.94
C ARG A 63 5.87 12.98 6.74
N GLU A 64 5.98 14.14 7.37
CA GLU A 64 7.19 14.55 8.10
C GLU A 64 7.52 13.62 9.28
N ASN A 65 6.51 12.95 9.85
CA ASN A 65 6.71 11.97 10.92
C ASN A 65 6.32 10.55 10.50
N PHE A 66 6.24 10.29 9.19
CA PHE A 66 5.97 8.96 8.63
C PHE A 66 4.65 8.34 9.12
N GLY A 67 3.62 9.16 9.32
CA GLY A 67 2.31 8.71 9.79
C GLY A 67 2.29 8.29 11.26
N ARG A 68 3.39 8.50 12.01
CA ARG A 68 3.56 8.00 13.38
C ARG A 68 3.09 8.96 14.45
N THR A 69 2.70 10.19 14.09
CA THR A 69 2.07 11.09 15.04
C THR A 69 0.67 10.59 15.34
N ARG A 70 0.35 10.44 16.62
CA ARG A 70 -1.02 10.19 17.05
C ARG A 70 -1.88 11.41 16.74
N MET A 71 -2.79 11.28 15.78
CA MET A 71 -3.73 12.35 15.43
C MET A 71 -5.14 11.98 15.91
N GLN A 72 -5.84 12.97 16.46
CA GLN A 72 -7.25 12.83 16.79
C GLN A 72 -8.06 13.56 15.72
N LEU A 73 -8.56 12.80 14.75
CA LEU A 73 -9.38 13.29 13.65
C LEU A 73 -10.83 12.89 13.83
N PRO A 74 -11.80 13.67 13.31
CA PRO A 74 -13.19 13.25 13.27
C PRO A 74 -13.36 11.93 12.50
N PRO A 75 -14.24 11.01 12.93
CA PRO A 75 -14.43 9.72 12.25
C PRO A 75 -14.73 9.82 10.76
N GLU A 76 -15.53 10.79 10.35
CA GLU A 76 -15.86 11.08 8.94
C GLU A 76 -14.64 11.53 8.13
N THR A 77 -13.69 12.22 8.78
CA THR A 77 -12.42 12.62 8.16
C THR A 77 -11.54 11.39 7.94
N VAL A 78 -11.42 10.51 8.95
CA VAL A 78 -10.66 9.26 8.83
C VAL A 78 -11.26 8.38 7.72
N TYR A 79 -12.59 8.24 7.68
CA TYR A 79 -13.29 7.50 6.63
C TYR A 79 -12.95 8.04 5.24
N ALA A 80 -13.09 9.35 5.01
CA ALA A 80 -12.82 9.96 3.72
C ALA A 80 -11.35 9.78 3.29
N GLN A 81 -10.40 9.93 4.23
CA GLN A 81 -8.97 9.76 3.96
C GLN A 81 -8.60 8.32 3.64
N VAL A 82 -9.20 7.34 4.31
CA VAL A 82 -9.02 5.91 3.99
C VAL A 82 -9.58 5.61 2.61
N VAL A 83 -10.80 6.05 2.30
CA VAL A 83 -11.43 5.85 0.97
C VAL A 83 -10.58 6.47 -0.14
N TYR A 84 -10.05 7.67 0.07
CA TYR A 84 -9.16 8.34 -0.88
C TYR A 84 -7.90 7.51 -1.18
N GLN A 85 -7.21 7.06 -0.14
CA GLN A 85 -5.96 6.30 -0.26
C GLN A 85 -6.19 4.93 -0.93
N LEU A 86 -7.24 4.21 -0.54
CA LEU A 86 -7.63 2.96 -1.18
C LEU A 86 -7.98 3.16 -2.66
N GLY A 87 -8.74 4.21 -2.97
CA GLY A 87 -9.13 4.54 -4.34
C GLY A 87 -7.93 4.86 -5.23
N ALA A 88 -6.94 5.60 -4.71
CA ALA A 88 -5.71 5.92 -5.42
C ALA A 88 -4.93 4.66 -5.81
N LEU A 89 -4.66 3.77 -4.85
CA LEU A 89 -3.95 2.53 -5.13
C LEU A 89 -4.77 1.60 -6.04
N ALA A 90 -6.09 1.50 -5.83
CA ALA A 90 -6.96 0.66 -6.63
C ALA A 90 -6.97 1.09 -8.12
N ALA A 91 -7.03 2.39 -8.39
CA ALA A 91 -6.96 2.92 -9.74
C ALA A 91 -5.61 2.60 -10.41
N ILE A 92 -4.50 2.76 -9.69
CA ILE A 92 -3.16 2.46 -10.20
C ILE A 92 -2.99 0.96 -10.47
N ALA A 93 -3.43 0.10 -9.53
CA ALA A 93 -3.35 -1.35 -9.69
C ALA A 93 -4.12 -1.84 -10.92
N ARG A 94 -5.34 -1.32 -11.14
CA ARG A 94 -6.14 -1.63 -12.33
C ARG A 94 -5.46 -1.18 -13.61
N ALA A 95 -4.85 0.01 -13.62
CA ALA A 95 -4.14 0.54 -14.78
C ALA A 95 -2.92 -0.31 -15.18
N GLU A 96 -2.29 -1.00 -14.23
CA GLU A 96 -1.16 -1.91 -14.48
C GLU A 96 -1.57 -3.37 -14.74
N GLY A 97 -2.87 -3.65 -14.85
CA GLY A 97 -3.38 -5.00 -15.16
C GLY A 97 -3.66 -5.87 -13.92
N GLY A 98 -3.57 -5.30 -12.72
CA GLY A 98 -4.10 -5.91 -11.49
C GLY A 98 -5.62 -5.85 -11.50
N GLY A 99 -6.27 -6.78 -12.20
CA GLY A 99 -7.73 -6.89 -12.19
C GLY A 99 -8.28 -7.25 -10.81
N ASP A 100 -9.61 -7.27 -10.66
CA ASP A 100 -10.29 -7.54 -9.37
C ASP A 100 -9.93 -8.91 -8.73
N GLY A 101 -9.25 -9.80 -9.47
CA GLY A 101 -8.72 -11.08 -9.00
C GLY A 101 -7.25 -11.09 -8.54
N ALA A 102 -6.49 -10.00 -8.74
CA ALA A 102 -5.12 -9.84 -8.25
C ALA A 102 -5.13 -9.56 -6.75
N ARG A 103 -5.65 -10.51 -5.96
CA ARG A 103 -5.82 -10.51 -4.49
C ARG A 103 -5.60 -9.12 -3.89
N GLN A 104 -6.50 -8.21 -4.22
CA GLN A 104 -6.47 -6.85 -3.72
C GLN A 104 -7.05 -6.90 -2.31
N ALA A 105 -6.33 -7.58 -1.43
CA ALA A 105 -6.70 -7.66 -0.04
C ALA A 105 -6.28 -6.32 0.53
N ALA A 106 -7.23 -5.41 0.69
CA ALA A 106 -7.08 -4.28 1.59
C ALA A 106 -6.88 -4.82 3.01
N ARG A 107 -5.70 -5.37 3.27
CA ARG A 107 -5.27 -5.80 4.59
C ARG A 107 -4.71 -4.56 5.23
N HIS A 108 -5.51 -4.02 6.15
CA HIS A 108 -5.13 -2.95 7.05
C HIS A 108 -3.81 -3.33 7.73
N ALA A 109 -2.72 -2.65 7.38
CA ALA A 109 -1.64 -2.45 8.34
C ALA A 109 -2.15 -1.33 9.26
N VAL A 110 -2.53 -1.72 10.48
CA VAL A 110 -2.90 -0.82 11.57
C VAL A 110 -1.62 -0.20 12.14
#